data_AF-A0A0G3GWS9-F1
#
_entry.id   AF-A0A0G3GWS9-F1
#
_cell.length_a   1.000
_cell.length_b   1.000
_cell.length_c   1.000
_cell.angle_alpha   90.00
_cell.angle_beta   90.00
_cell.angle_gamma   90.00
#
_symmetry.space_group_name_H-M   'P 1'
#
loop_
_entity.id
_entity.type
_entity.pdbx_description
1 polymer ?
#
loop_
_entity_poly.entity_id
_entity_poly.type
_entity_poly.pdbx_seq_one_letter_code
_entity_poly.pdbx_strand_id
1 'polypeptide(L)'
;MAKQHIAATLSALLVATVCSVAPSAHALTGGRLTLENEIEANKVVKVHAGQALCTGVAIDEHWVLTARHCKIGNTSNFTVETGTKPGGKRVSTQTFLAAPQGDIALLFFEEGLGLPHYADIARELPAKQTRGTNYGWGTGTGPILRLSHQQFLGTYNTSGYNNATMFVTENEDGALNRPGDSGGPVFFHGLVTGIASSVSGNPKTNFSSVPQAYDWIVQTVNSRPQPRSSTFMPSIDPAVVSKLNERILAAEQQRNIANQNAKEKIAAATLAQQTAEQKVQEAEEARLAAEQEAEEAKEAQREAEELKDASLQESAAAQERAAAAQRKAEEAEQARETAEAAAREAQDARTVAQQLQSEAESAKTKAQESLKAEQALRAEAEKLRAAAVEAKEGLETQLNQQRSQTEDANRKLDALTTDKATVDKQLTEEHQRRLAAETEQQKTKNELAQEKAQRETAERQLKEFMDNQRNNSGSSATSPWLTVVGIVVALIGGGIGGWLLNALGAFRF
;
A
#
# COMPACT_ATOMS: atom_id res chain seq x y z
N MET A 1 -89.33 -11.28 -12.30
CA MET A 1 -89.24 -9.80 -12.30
C MET A 1 -88.05 -9.42 -11.43
N ALA A 2 -86.95 -8.90 -11.98
CA ALA A 2 -86.64 -7.46 -12.06
C ALA A 2 -86.56 -6.83 -10.63
N LYS A 3 -85.51 -6.17 -10.14
CA LYS A 3 -84.43 -5.38 -10.73
C LYS A 3 -83.33 -5.13 -9.66
N GLN A 4 -82.13 -4.80 -10.13
CA GLN A 4 -80.97 -4.28 -9.38
C GLN A 4 -81.22 -2.90 -8.72
N HIS A 5 -80.46 -2.56 -7.67
CA HIS A 5 -79.77 -1.26 -7.38
C HIS A 5 -78.88 -1.49 -6.13
N ILE A 6 -77.56 -1.68 -6.23
CA ILE A 6 -76.43 -0.71 -6.12
C ILE A 6 -76.54 0.30 -4.96
N ALA A 7 -75.69 0.12 -3.93
CA ALA A 7 -74.95 1.15 -3.17
C ALA A 7 -74.03 0.44 -2.13
N ALA A 8 -72.75 0.24 -2.44
CA ALA A 8 -71.63 1.14 -2.11
C ALA A 8 -71.33 1.26 -0.60
N THR A 9 -70.34 0.51 -0.12
CA THR A 9 -69.49 0.93 1.02
C THR A 9 -68.08 0.38 0.84
N LEU A 10 -67.12 1.30 0.97
CA LEU A 10 -65.69 1.19 0.76
C LEU A 10 -65.08 -0.04 1.47
N SER A 11 -64.52 -0.97 0.71
CA SER A 11 -63.38 -1.76 1.20
C SER A 11 -62.12 -1.07 0.72
N ALA A 12 -61.44 -0.43 1.67
CA ALA A 12 -60.15 0.21 1.46
C ALA A 12 -59.18 -0.79 0.85
N LEU A 13 -58.61 -0.35 -0.26
CA LEU A 13 -57.59 -0.99 -1.06
C LEU A 13 -56.35 -1.25 -0.20
N LEU A 14 -56.24 -2.45 0.39
CA LEU A 14 -54.95 -2.94 0.90
C LEU A 14 -54.22 -3.55 -0.30
N VAL A 15 -53.72 -2.69 -1.19
CA VAL A 15 -52.57 -3.07 -2.01
C VAL A 15 -51.46 -3.34 -1.00
N ALA A 16 -51.28 -4.61 -0.66
CA ALA A 16 -50.01 -5.09 -0.16
C ALA A 16 -49.02 -4.70 -1.25
N THR A 17 -48.41 -3.53 -1.05
CA THR A 17 -47.25 -3.11 -1.80
C THR A 17 -46.20 -4.11 -1.34
N VAL A 18 -46.10 -5.22 -2.05
CA VAL A 18 -44.91 -6.04 -2.05
C VAL A 18 -43.87 -5.08 -2.60
N CYS A 19 -43.25 -4.34 -1.69
CA CYS A 19 -41.95 -3.77 -1.91
C CYS A 19 -41.11 -5.00 -2.21
N SER A 20 -40.92 -5.28 -3.49
CA SER A 20 -39.82 -6.09 -3.95
C SER A 20 -38.58 -5.40 -3.41
N VAL A 21 -38.17 -5.77 -2.19
CA VAL A 21 -36.79 -5.62 -1.77
C VAL A 21 -36.02 -6.43 -2.79
N ALA A 22 -35.54 -5.75 -3.83
CA ALA A 22 -34.53 -6.29 -4.70
C ALA A 22 -33.44 -6.87 -3.78
N PRO A 23 -32.99 -8.13 -3.97
CA PRO A 23 -31.87 -8.63 -3.20
C PRO A 23 -30.72 -7.62 -3.33
N SER A 24 -30.38 -7.01 -2.20
CA SER A 24 -29.42 -5.93 -2.13
C SER A 24 -28.06 -6.44 -2.59
N ALA A 25 -27.38 -5.67 -3.45
CA ALA A 25 -26.10 -6.01 -4.05
C ALA A 25 -24.93 -5.74 -3.07
N HIS A 26 -24.40 -6.79 -2.43
CA HIS A 26 -23.39 -6.91 -1.34
C HIS A 26 -21.90 -6.74 -1.73
N ALA A 27 -21.10 -5.81 -1.14
CA ALA A 27 -19.61 -5.62 -1.24
C ALA A 27 -18.78 -6.77 -0.71
N LEU A 28 -17.52 -6.56 -0.25
CA LEU A 28 -16.89 -7.52 0.66
C LEU A 28 -17.74 -7.73 1.93
N THR A 29 -18.96 -7.20 1.98
CA THR A 29 -20.15 -7.85 2.53
C THR A 29 -20.05 -9.38 2.48
N GLY A 30 -20.11 -9.98 3.67
CA GLY A 30 -19.83 -11.40 3.90
C GLY A 30 -18.40 -11.65 4.42
N GLY A 31 -17.45 -10.78 4.06
CA GLY A 31 -16.06 -10.80 4.50
C GLY A 31 -15.86 -10.39 5.96
N ARG A 32 -14.72 -10.82 6.49
CA ARG A 32 -14.34 -10.64 7.90
C ARG A 32 -13.95 -9.19 8.19
N LEU A 33 -14.26 -8.72 9.40
CA LEU A 33 -13.70 -7.46 9.90
C LEU A 33 -12.18 -7.60 10.08
N THR A 34 -11.43 -6.60 9.65
CA THR A 34 -10.01 -6.48 9.96
C THR A 34 -9.80 -6.33 11.47
N LEU A 35 -8.73 -6.93 11.97
CA LEU A 35 -8.26 -6.72 13.34
C LEU A 35 -7.14 -5.67 13.34
N GLU A 36 -6.99 -4.93 14.44
CA GLU A 36 -6.01 -3.82 14.55
C GLU A 36 -4.55 -4.27 14.29
N ASN A 37 -4.25 -5.55 14.56
CA ASN A 37 -2.91 -6.13 14.44
C ASN A 37 -2.62 -6.74 13.05
N GLU A 38 -3.53 -6.65 12.09
CA GLU A 38 -3.27 -7.12 10.72
C GLU A 38 -2.38 -6.11 9.98
N ILE A 39 -1.09 -6.42 9.90
CA ILE A 39 -0.06 -5.54 9.33
C ILE A 39 -0.39 -5.08 7.90
N GLU A 40 -0.97 -5.95 7.07
CA GLU A 40 -1.39 -5.61 5.70
C GLU A 40 -2.54 -4.60 5.69
N ALA A 41 -3.51 -4.76 6.59
CA ALA A 41 -4.70 -3.90 6.67
C ALA A 41 -4.32 -2.44 6.97
N ASN A 42 -3.29 -2.21 7.78
CA ASN A 42 -2.81 -0.87 8.15
C ASN A 42 -2.18 -0.10 6.98
N LYS A 43 -1.91 -0.77 5.85
CA LYS A 43 -1.37 -0.16 4.62
C LYS A 43 -2.47 0.21 3.63
N VAL A 44 -3.70 -0.26 3.87
CA VAL A 44 -4.85 -0.01 3.00
C VAL A 44 -5.46 1.32 3.36
N VAL A 45 -5.79 2.13 2.36
CA VAL A 45 -6.34 3.47 2.54
C VAL A 45 -7.67 3.61 1.81
N LYS A 46 -8.55 4.42 2.38
CA LYS A 46 -9.82 4.77 1.77
C LYS A 46 -9.62 5.93 0.82
N VAL A 47 -9.92 5.76 -0.47
CA VAL A 47 -9.70 6.76 -1.51
C VAL A 47 -11.01 7.45 -1.83
N HIS A 48 -11.09 8.75 -1.56
CA HIS A 48 -12.20 9.61 -1.95
C HIS A 48 -11.84 10.34 -3.24
N ALA A 49 -12.56 10.04 -4.32
CA ALA A 49 -12.43 10.68 -5.63
C ALA A 49 -13.70 11.50 -5.91
N GLY A 50 -13.70 12.76 -5.49
CA GLY A 50 -14.92 13.58 -5.51
C GLY A 50 -16.01 12.97 -4.60
N GLN A 51 -17.16 12.62 -5.18
CA GLN A 51 -18.26 11.96 -4.46
C GLN A 51 -18.15 10.42 -4.47
N ALA A 52 -17.18 9.87 -5.20
CA ALA A 52 -16.99 8.43 -5.29
C ALA A 52 -16.01 7.91 -4.23
N LEU A 53 -16.28 6.68 -3.81
CA LEU A 53 -15.44 5.92 -2.91
C LEU A 53 -14.70 4.85 -3.71
N CYS A 54 -13.41 4.74 -3.46
CA CYS A 54 -12.53 3.66 -3.88
C CYS A 54 -11.69 3.21 -2.68
N THR A 55 -10.93 2.14 -2.89
CA THR A 55 -9.90 1.66 -1.99
C THR A 55 -8.53 1.87 -2.66
N GLY A 56 -7.47 1.95 -1.88
CA GLY A 56 -6.10 2.00 -2.35
C GLY A 56 -5.15 1.38 -1.34
N VAL A 57 -3.86 1.35 -1.67
CA VAL A 57 -2.80 0.85 -0.79
C VAL A 57 -1.61 1.79 -0.80
N ALA A 58 -1.14 2.17 0.39
CA ALA A 58 0.05 2.98 0.55
C ALA A 58 1.29 2.12 0.31
N ILE A 59 2.09 2.50 -0.70
CA ILE A 59 3.31 1.78 -1.11
C ILE A 59 4.58 2.55 -0.73
N ASP A 60 4.44 3.82 -0.34
CA ASP A 60 5.52 4.68 0.16
C ASP A 60 4.91 5.84 0.98
N GLU A 61 5.73 6.62 1.70
CA GLU A 61 5.31 7.76 2.52
C GLU A 61 4.41 8.74 1.78
N HIS A 62 4.71 8.96 0.50
CA HIS A 62 4.02 9.94 -0.33
C HIS A 62 3.18 9.31 -1.45
N TRP A 63 3.06 7.97 -1.50
CA TRP A 63 2.48 7.27 -2.65
C TRP A 63 1.41 6.24 -2.28
N VAL A 64 0.27 6.35 -2.96
CA VAL A 64 -0.83 5.37 -2.90
C VAL A 64 -1.06 4.78 -4.29
N LEU A 65 -1.11 3.46 -4.37
CA LEU A 65 -1.52 2.71 -5.55
C LEU A 65 -3.04 2.47 -5.51
N THR A 66 -3.72 2.69 -6.63
CA THR A 66 -5.17 2.50 -6.80
C THR A 66 -5.50 2.20 -8.26
N ALA A 67 -6.79 2.05 -8.59
CA ALA A 67 -7.23 1.78 -9.95
C ALA A 67 -7.28 3.05 -10.80
N ARG A 68 -6.98 2.92 -12.10
CA ARG A 68 -7.07 4.05 -13.04
C ARG A 68 -8.50 4.56 -13.16
N HIS A 69 -9.48 3.66 -13.17
CA HIS A 69 -10.89 4.01 -13.30
C HIS A 69 -11.48 4.74 -12.08
N CYS A 70 -10.76 4.80 -10.95
CA CYS A 70 -11.20 5.57 -9.78
C CYS A 70 -11.21 7.08 -10.04
N LYS A 71 -10.52 7.57 -11.08
CA LYS A 71 -10.68 8.94 -11.55
C LYS A 71 -11.99 9.07 -12.33
N ILE A 72 -13.05 9.49 -11.65
CA ILE A 72 -14.37 9.68 -12.27
C ILE A 72 -14.49 11.11 -12.84
N GLY A 73 -14.82 11.20 -14.13
CA GLY A 73 -15.03 12.48 -14.82
C GLY A 73 -13.81 13.41 -14.74
N ASN A 74 -14.06 14.70 -14.48
CA ASN A 74 -13.01 15.72 -14.34
C ASN A 74 -12.50 15.85 -12.90
N THR A 75 -12.67 14.82 -12.06
CA THR A 75 -12.18 14.86 -10.67
C THR A 75 -10.67 15.09 -10.67
N SER A 76 -10.28 16.22 -10.08
CA SER A 76 -8.88 16.58 -9.86
C SER A 76 -8.47 16.43 -8.40
N ASN A 77 -9.39 16.44 -7.45
CA ASN A 77 -9.08 16.32 -6.02
C ASN A 77 -9.33 14.88 -5.53
N PHE A 78 -8.29 14.30 -4.95
CA PHE A 78 -8.33 13.03 -4.26
C PHE A 78 -8.02 13.26 -2.78
N THR A 79 -8.74 12.59 -1.89
CA THR A 79 -8.41 12.53 -0.46
C THR A 79 -8.26 11.09 -0.07
N VAL A 80 -7.19 10.75 0.64
CA VAL A 80 -7.03 9.44 1.26
C VAL A 80 -7.25 9.54 2.75
N GLU A 81 -7.96 8.57 3.32
CA GLU A 81 -8.09 8.39 4.77
C GLU A 81 -7.35 7.11 5.17
N THR A 82 -6.41 7.25 6.10
CA THR A 82 -5.62 6.14 6.65
C THR A 82 -6.36 5.42 7.77
N GLY A 83 -5.91 4.21 8.12
CA GLY A 83 -6.48 3.44 9.23
C GLY A 83 -7.66 2.55 8.83
N THR A 84 -7.88 1.48 9.61
CA THR A 84 -8.90 0.46 9.34
C THR A 84 -10.29 0.85 9.87
N LYS A 85 -10.38 1.87 10.73
CA LYS A 85 -11.60 2.44 11.33
C LYS A 85 -11.70 3.93 10.98
N PRO A 86 -12.90 4.53 11.08
CA PRO A 86 -13.07 5.97 10.84
C PRO A 86 -12.18 6.84 11.71
N GLY A 87 -11.79 8.00 11.16
CA GLY A 87 -11.11 9.05 11.92
C GLY A 87 -9.59 8.98 11.84
N GLY A 88 -9.03 8.18 10.92
CA GLY A 88 -7.61 8.25 10.63
C GLY A 88 -7.22 9.52 9.86
N LYS A 89 -5.91 9.71 9.66
CA LYS A 89 -5.35 10.89 9.01
C LYS A 89 -5.89 11.00 7.58
N ARG A 90 -6.34 12.21 7.21
CA ARG A 90 -6.78 12.53 5.86
C ARG A 90 -5.76 13.41 5.16
N VAL A 91 -5.32 12.99 3.97
CA VAL A 91 -4.37 13.72 3.15
C VAL A 91 -4.94 13.90 1.75
N SER A 92 -4.81 15.10 1.16
CA SER A 92 -5.38 15.41 -0.14
C SER A 92 -4.31 15.66 -1.19
N THR A 93 -4.61 15.33 -2.44
CA THR A 93 -3.75 15.60 -3.59
C THR A 93 -4.55 15.91 -4.84
N GLN A 94 -3.87 16.59 -5.77
CA GLN A 94 -4.31 16.72 -7.16
C GLN A 94 -3.46 15.92 -8.16
N THR A 95 -2.40 15.28 -7.69
CA THR A 95 -1.57 14.45 -8.57
C THR A 95 -2.14 13.06 -8.69
N PHE A 96 -2.54 12.72 -9.91
CA PHE A 96 -2.95 11.38 -10.32
C PHE A 96 -2.16 10.98 -11.57
N LEU A 97 -1.39 9.89 -11.47
CA LEU A 97 -0.56 9.37 -12.56
C LEU A 97 -1.12 8.01 -12.98
N ALA A 98 -1.68 7.92 -14.18
CA ALA A 98 -2.15 6.65 -14.72
C ALA A 98 -0.95 5.85 -15.28
N ALA A 99 -0.94 4.55 -15.01
CA ALA A 99 0.03 3.63 -15.59
C ALA A 99 -0.12 3.60 -17.13
N PRO A 100 0.99 3.43 -17.88
CA PRO A 100 0.95 3.31 -19.33
C PRO A 100 0.20 2.06 -19.78
N GLN A 101 0.14 1.02 -18.94
CA GLN A 101 -0.61 -0.22 -19.17
C GLN A 101 -1.37 -0.61 -17.90
N GLY A 102 -2.52 -1.25 -18.09
CA GLY A 102 -3.34 -1.72 -16.97
C GLY A 102 -4.31 -0.67 -16.41
N ASP A 103 -5.17 -1.13 -15.50
CA ASP A 103 -6.08 -0.30 -14.70
C ASP A 103 -5.44 0.07 -13.38
N ILE A 104 -4.27 0.72 -13.47
CA ILE A 104 -3.42 1.07 -12.32
C ILE A 104 -3.13 2.56 -12.37
N ALA A 105 -3.12 3.21 -11.20
CA ALA A 105 -2.71 4.60 -11.04
C ALA A 105 -2.01 4.83 -9.71
N LEU A 106 -1.18 5.87 -9.68
CA LEU A 106 -0.52 6.39 -8.50
C LEU A 106 -1.10 7.74 -8.11
N LEU A 107 -1.36 7.90 -6.81
CA LEU A 107 -1.60 9.18 -6.17
C LEU A 107 -0.33 9.58 -5.44
N PHE A 108 0.10 10.84 -5.62
CA PHE A 108 1.25 11.39 -4.90
C PHE A 108 0.79 12.49 -3.95
N PHE A 109 1.28 12.51 -2.73
CA PHE A 109 0.94 13.51 -1.72
C PHE A 109 2.18 14.31 -1.32
N GLU A 110 2.09 15.63 -1.32
CA GLU A 110 3.19 16.48 -0.80
C GLU A 110 3.36 16.29 0.71
N GLU A 111 2.24 16.14 1.42
CA GLU A 111 2.23 15.75 2.82
C GLU A 111 2.34 14.22 2.94
N GLY A 112 3.24 13.75 3.79
CA GLY A 112 3.42 12.33 4.07
C GLY A 112 2.18 11.69 4.72
N LEU A 113 1.91 10.43 4.40
CA LEU A 113 0.80 9.66 4.94
C LEU A 113 0.97 9.31 6.42
N GLY A 114 2.20 9.27 6.94
CA GLY A 114 2.51 9.01 8.35
C GLY A 114 2.15 7.61 8.82
N LEU A 115 2.32 6.61 7.96
CA LEU A 115 2.07 5.21 8.31
C LEU A 115 3.37 4.57 8.84
N PRO A 116 3.28 3.63 9.81
CA PRO A 116 4.47 2.97 10.33
C PRO A 116 5.16 2.08 9.28
N HIS A 117 4.39 1.54 8.33
CA HIS A 117 4.87 0.66 7.28
C HIS A 117 4.09 0.86 5.98
N TYR A 118 4.76 0.54 4.87
CA TYR A 118 4.21 0.62 3.52
C TYR A 118 4.18 -0.76 2.86
N ALA A 119 3.41 -0.89 1.79
CA ALA A 119 3.23 -2.16 1.09
C ALA A 119 4.30 -2.37 0.03
N ASP A 120 4.94 -3.54 0.07
CA ASP A 120 5.79 -4.00 -1.02
C ASP A 120 4.91 -4.51 -2.18
N ILE A 121 5.42 -4.34 -3.40
CA ILE A 121 4.73 -4.74 -4.63
C ILE A 121 5.38 -5.99 -5.25
N ALA A 122 4.55 -6.87 -5.82
CA ALA A 122 5.02 -8.12 -6.40
C ALA A 122 5.65 -7.91 -7.79
N ARG A 123 6.73 -8.63 -8.08
CA ARG A 123 7.37 -8.70 -9.40
C ARG A 123 6.81 -9.80 -10.29
N GLU A 124 6.14 -10.79 -9.69
CA GLU A 124 5.65 -11.98 -10.37
C GLU A 124 4.24 -12.32 -9.87
N LEU A 125 3.50 -13.07 -10.70
CA LEU A 125 2.18 -13.57 -10.34
C LEU A 125 2.31 -14.92 -9.62
N PRO A 126 1.42 -15.22 -8.65
CA PRO A 126 1.46 -16.49 -7.94
C PRO A 126 0.99 -17.66 -8.82
N ALA A 127 1.26 -18.89 -8.36
CA ALA A 127 0.73 -20.08 -9.00
C ALA A 127 -0.81 -20.16 -8.85
N LYS A 128 -1.46 -20.95 -9.71
CA LYS A 128 -2.89 -21.28 -9.55
C LYS A 128 -3.18 -21.87 -8.19
N GLN A 129 -4.36 -21.55 -7.66
CA GLN A 129 -4.88 -21.96 -6.35
C GLN A 129 -4.10 -21.39 -5.16
N THR A 130 -3.09 -20.53 -5.37
CA THR A 130 -2.47 -19.79 -4.27
C THR A 130 -3.52 -18.93 -3.61
N ARG A 131 -3.53 -18.90 -2.27
CA ARG A 131 -4.43 -18.08 -1.47
C ARG A 131 -3.83 -16.68 -1.27
N GLY A 132 -4.65 -15.66 -1.42
CA GLY A 132 -4.34 -14.27 -1.12
C GLY A 132 -5.39 -13.64 -0.22
N THR A 133 -5.15 -12.39 0.18
CA THR A 133 -6.07 -11.60 0.98
C THR A 133 -6.40 -10.30 0.25
N ASN A 134 -7.69 -10.05 0.02
CA ASN A 134 -8.19 -8.81 -0.55
C ASN A 134 -8.82 -7.94 0.53
N TYR A 135 -8.65 -6.62 0.41
CA TYR A 135 -9.14 -5.63 1.36
C TYR A 135 -9.97 -4.56 0.66
N GLY A 136 -11.03 -4.06 1.33
CA GLY A 136 -11.85 -2.99 0.76
C GLY A 136 -12.98 -2.44 1.64
N TRP A 137 -13.49 -1.26 1.23
CA TRP A 137 -14.64 -0.55 1.82
C TRP A 137 -15.83 -0.44 0.86
N GLY A 138 -16.06 -1.46 0.03
CA GLY A 138 -17.18 -1.46 -0.90
C GLY A 138 -18.55 -1.27 -0.24
N THR A 139 -19.55 -0.91 -1.05
CA THR A 139 -20.95 -0.70 -0.64
C THR A 139 -21.53 -1.84 0.20
N GLY A 140 -21.84 -1.58 1.48
CA GLY A 140 -22.41 -2.58 2.40
C GLY A 140 -21.40 -3.22 3.34
N THR A 141 -20.14 -2.76 3.37
CA THR A 141 -19.13 -3.15 4.37
C THR A 141 -19.19 -2.33 5.66
N GLY A 142 -19.75 -1.12 5.59
CA GLY A 142 -19.80 -0.16 6.69
C GLY A 142 -18.51 0.67 6.81
N PRO A 143 -18.26 1.29 7.98
CA PRO A 143 -17.13 2.19 8.15
C PRO A 143 -15.76 1.49 8.32
N ILE A 144 -15.76 0.21 8.70
CA ILE A 144 -14.56 -0.56 9.08
C ILE A 144 -14.10 -1.40 7.88
N LEU A 145 -12.77 -1.46 7.68
CA LEU A 145 -12.16 -2.23 6.60
C LEU A 145 -12.50 -3.71 6.71
N ARG A 146 -12.87 -4.30 5.56
CA ARG A 146 -13.12 -5.74 5.43
C ARG A 146 -11.98 -6.41 4.70
N LEU A 147 -11.87 -7.71 4.94
CA LEU A 147 -11.02 -8.60 4.17
C LEU A 147 -11.76 -9.85 3.73
N SER A 148 -11.25 -10.47 2.67
CA SER A 148 -11.64 -11.81 2.22
C SER A 148 -10.42 -12.60 1.76
N HIS A 149 -10.46 -13.91 1.99
CA HIS A 149 -9.48 -14.84 1.44
C HIS A 149 -9.90 -15.30 0.05
N GLN A 150 -8.99 -15.20 -0.91
CA GLN A 150 -9.26 -15.48 -2.31
C GLN A 150 -8.27 -16.49 -2.88
N GLN A 151 -8.70 -17.31 -3.83
CA GLN A 151 -7.81 -18.19 -4.60
C GLN A 151 -7.50 -17.59 -5.97
N PHE A 152 -6.23 -17.63 -6.38
CA PHE A 152 -5.82 -17.25 -7.72
C PHE A 152 -6.26 -18.30 -8.76
N LEU A 153 -7.03 -17.91 -9.77
CA LEU A 153 -7.55 -18.84 -10.77
C LEU A 153 -6.73 -18.86 -12.07
N GLY A 154 -6.25 -17.70 -12.51
CA GLY A 154 -5.48 -17.58 -13.75
C GLY A 154 -5.45 -16.16 -14.32
N THR A 155 -4.74 -16.02 -15.43
CA THR A 155 -4.45 -14.74 -16.09
C THR A 155 -5.11 -14.63 -17.45
N TYR A 156 -5.37 -13.41 -17.90
CA TYR A 156 -5.79 -13.12 -19.27
C TYR A 156 -5.32 -11.72 -19.70
N ASN A 157 -5.12 -11.53 -21.00
CA ASN A 157 -4.79 -10.21 -21.56
C ASN A 157 -6.03 -9.58 -22.19
N THR A 158 -6.18 -8.26 -22.07
CA THR A 158 -7.33 -7.54 -22.61
C THR A 158 -7.01 -6.11 -23.00
N SER A 159 -7.50 -5.68 -24.15
CA SER A 159 -7.44 -4.29 -24.58
C SER A 159 -8.43 -3.39 -23.83
N GLY A 160 -9.47 -3.97 -23.22
CA GLY A 160 -10.54 -3.24 -22.51
C GLY A 160 -10.07 -2.50 -21.24
N TYR A 161 -8.88 -2.83 -20.73
CA TYR A 161 -8.27 -2.19 -19.56
C TYR A 161 -6.88 -1.64 -19.90
N ASN A 162 -6.77 -0.89 -20.99
CA ASN A 162 -5.50 -0.28 -21.41
C ASN A 162 -4.39 -1.33 -21.62
N ASN A 163 -4.69 -2.36 -22.42
CA ASN A 163 -3.80 -3.48 -22.72
C ASN A 163 -3.27 -4.19 -21.45
N ALA A 164 -4.15 -4.40 -20.48
CA ALA A 164 -3.82 -5.06 -19.22
C ALA A 164 -3.54 -6.55 -19.39
N THR A 165 -2.55 -7.02 -18.65
CA THR A 165 -2.56 -8.36 -18.06
C THR A 165 -3.42 -8.29 -16.79
N MET A 166 -4.51 -9.04 -16.80
CA MET A 166 -5.43 -9.18 -15.69
C MET A 166 -5.31 -10.58 -15.12
N PHE A 167 -5.76 -10.75 -13.88
CA PHE A 167 -5.95 -12.07 -13.30
C PHE A 167 -7.26 -12.16 -12.52
N VAL A 168 -7.77 -13.37 -12.40
CA VAL A 168 -9.04 -13.66 -11.72
C VAL A 168 -8.74 -14.33 -10.38
N THR A 169 -9.43 -13.90 -9.34
CA THR A 169 -9.50 -14.61 -8.07
C THR A 169 -10.94 -14.98 -7.74
N GLU A 170 -11.13 -15.94 -6.84
CA GLU A 170 -12.43 -16.33 -6.30
C GLU A 170 -12.41 -16.27 -4.77
N ASN A 171 -13.40 -15.59 -4.17
CA ASN A 171 -13.51 -15.46 -2.72
C ASN A 171 -13.98 -16.79 -2.10
N GLU A 172 -13.23 -17.32 -1.15
CA GLU A 172 -13.52 -18.61 -0.51
C GLU A 172 -14.58 -18.52 0.59
N ASP A 173 -14.80 -17.32 1.14
CA ASP A 173 -15.71 -17.05 2.24
C ASP A 173 -17.09 -16.55 1.77
N GLY A 174 -17.35 -16.57 0.46
CA GLY A 174 -18.58 -16.07 -0.13
C GLY A 174 -18.72 -14.55 -0.11
N ALA A 175 -17.68 -13.82 0.33
CA ALA A 175 -17.64 -12.37 0.17
C ALA A 175 -17.72 -12.00 -1.31
N LEU A 176 -18.14 -10.78 -1.63
CA LEU A 176 -18.26 -10.31 -3.00
C LEU A 176 -17.42 -9.04 -3.16
N ASN A 177 -17.04 -8.61 -4.35
CA ASN A 177 -16.48 -7.27 -4.53
C ASN A 177 -17.58 -6.35 -5.09
N ARG A 178 -17.65 -5.09 -4.65
CA ARG A 178 -18.61 -4.09 -5.16
C ARG A 178 -17.98 -2.73 -5.41
N PRO A 179 -18.74 -1.80 -6.01
CA PRO A 179 -18.37 -0.39 -6.01
C PRO A 179 -17.84 0.06 -4.63
N GLY A 180 -16.67 0.69 -4.62
CA GLY A 180 -15.92 1.05 -3.42
C GLY A 180 -14.72 0.14 -3.10
N ASP A 181 -14.77 -1.14 -3.47
CA ASP A 181 -13.59 -2.03 -3.41
C ASP A 181 -12.63 -1.78 -4.57
N SER A 182 -13.09 -1.11 -5.63
CA SER A 182 -12.28 -0.65 -6.77
C SER A 182 -10.99 0.03 -6.30
N GLY A 183 -9.86 -0.37 -6.87
CA GLY A 183 -8.54 0.12 -6.49
C GLY A 183 -7.93 -0.56 -5.27
N GLY A 184 -8.69 -1.40 -4.55
CA GLY A 184 -8.22 -2.12 -3.39
C GLY A 184 -7.19 -3.20 -3.74
N PRO A 185 -6.22 -3.48 -2.84
CA PRO A 185 -5.17 -4.45 -3.09
C PRO A 185 -5.66 -5.88 -2.90
N VAL A 186 -5.04 -6.81 -3.63
CA VAL A 186 -4.93 -8.21 -3.21
C VAL A 186 -3.47 -8.53 -2.93
N PHE A 187 -3.23 -9.07 -1.73
CA PHE A 187 -1.93 -9.52 -1.27
C PHE A 187 -1.76 -11.02 -1.50
N PHE A 188 -0.64 -11.41 -2.10
CA PHE A 188 -0.16 -12.79 -2.10
C PHE A 188 1.23 -12.80 -1.47
N HIS A 189 1.44 -13.67 -0.49
CA HIS A 189 2.70 -13.73 0.27
C HIS A 189 3.15 -12.38 0.85
N GLY A 190 2.19 -11.53 1.26
CA GLY A 190 2.46 -10.20 1.80
C GLY A 190 2.79 -9.11 0.78
N LEU A 191 2.74 -9.41 -0.52
CA LEU A 191 3.04 -8.48 -1.61
C LEU A 191 1.77 -8.07 -2.36
N VAL A 192 1.62 -6.77 -2.62
CA VAL A 192 0.53 -6.26 -3.48
C VAL A 192 0.77 -6.79 -4.88
N THR A 193 -0.10 -7.72 -5.30
CA THR A 193 0.04 -8.43 -6.57
C THR A 193 -0.96 -7.93 -7.61
N GLY A 194 -2.09 -7.42 -7.15
CA GLY A 194 -3.11 -6.86 -8.03
C GLY A 194 -3.93 -5.77 -7.40
N ILE A 195 -4.54 -4.97 -8.28
CA ILE A 195 -5.44 -3.88 -7.95
C ILE A 195 -6.83 -4.21 -8.48
N ALA A 196 -7.83 -4.21 -7.58
CA ALA A 196 -9.19 -4.60 -7.90
C ALA A 196 -9.78 -3.69 -8.98
N SER A 197 -10.21 -4.28 -10.10
CA SER A 197 -10.59 -3.53 -11.30
C SER A 197 -12.05 -3.79 -11.70
N SER A 198 -12.49 -5.04 -11.69
CA SER A 198 -13.87 -5.40 -12.03
C SER A 198 -14.28 -6.74 -11.42
N VAL A 199 -15.55 -7.12 -11.60
CA VAL A 199 -16.08 -8.43 -11.20
C VAL A 199 -16.47 -9.23 -12.44
N SER A 200 -16.07 -10.50 -12.51
CA SER A 200 -16.40 -11.43 -13.61
C SER A 200 -17.46 -12.47 -13.24
N GLY A 201 -17.96 -12.43 -12.01
CA GLY A 201 -18.99 -13.32 -11.47
C GLY A 201 -19.07 -13.15 -9.96
N ASN A 202 -20.08 -13.71 -9.33
CA ASN A 202 -20.10 -13.82 -7.86
C ASN A 202 -19.69 -15.24 -7.51
N PRO A 203 -18.54 -15.47 -6.82
CA PRO A 203 -17.70 -14.52 -6.09
C PRO A 203 -16.30 -14.29 -6.74
N LYS A 204 -16.25 -13.96 -8.04
CA LYS A 204 -15.03 -13.80 -8.83
C LYS A 204 -14.68 -12.35 -9.15
N THR A 205 -13.44 -11.97 -8.87
CA THR A 205 -12.93 -10.60 -9.04
C THR A 205 -11.73 -10.57 -9.98
N ASN A 206 -11.70 -9.57 -10.86
CA ASN A 206 -10.58 -9.31 -11.76
C ASN A 206 -9.67 -8.22 -11.18
N PHE A 207 -8.38 -8.50 -11.19
CA PHE A 207 -7.35 -7.60 -10.74
C PHE A 207 -6.43 -7.23 -11.89
N SER A 208 -6.05 -5.95 -11.97
CA SER A 208 -4.97 -5.52 -12.84
C SER A 208 -3.63 -5.93 -12.23
N SER A 209 -2.76 -6.55 -13.03
CA SER A 209 -1.49 -7.12 -12.57
C SER A 209 -0.50 -6.01 -12.20
N VAL A 210 -0.10 -5.96 -10.92
CA VAL A 210 0.99 -5.10 -10.47
C VAL A 210 2.33 -5.49 -11.10
N PRO A 211 2.68 -6.79 -11.24
CA PRO A 211 3.86 -7.19 -12.01
C PRO A 211 4.00 -6.55 -13.40
N GLN A 212 2.90 -6.40 -14.15
CA GLN A 212 2.94 -5.73 -15.47
C GLN A 212 3.35 -4.26 -15.38
N ALA A 213 2.92 -3.56 -14.33
CA ALA A 213 3.20 -2.14 -14.12
C ALA A 213 4.44 -1.90 -13.21
N TYR A 214 5.13 -2.95 -12.77
CA TYR A 214 6.15 -2.88 -11.73
C TYR A 214 7.23 -1.83 -12.01
N ASP A 215 7.86 -1.91 -13.19
CA ASP A 215 8.95 -1.01 -13.55
C ASP A 215 8.49 0.44 -13.62
N TRP A 216 7.29 0.68 -14.15
CA TRP A 216 6.71 2.02 -14.19
C TRP A 216 6.42 2.56 -12.79
N ILE A 217 5.89 1.73 -11.88
CA ILE A 217 5.63 2.13 -10.49
C ILE A 217 6.95 2.54 -9.83
N VAL A 218 7.97 1.67 -9.87
CA VAL A 218 9.27 1.91 -9.25
C VAL A 218 9.96 3.14 -9.84
N GLN A 219 9.99 3.27 -11.16
CA GLN A 219 10.59 4.45 -11.81
C GLN A 219 9.84 5.73 -11.44
N THR A 220 8.51 5.71 -11.43
CA THR A 220 7.69 6.89 -11.10
C THR A 220 7.94 7.33 -9.65
N VAL A 221 7.87 6.40 -8.70
CA VAL A 221 8.11 6.65 -7.27
C VAL A 221 9.53 7.20 -7.03
N ASN A 222 10.53 6.68 -7.74
CA ASN A 222 11.93 7.11 -7.60
C ASN A 222 12.26 8.43 -8.34
N SER A 223 11.54 8.77 -9.40
CA SER A 223 11.85 9.92 -10.27
C SER A 223 11.37 11.27 -9.73
N ARG A 224 10.34 11.28 -8.88
CA ARG A 224 9.83 12.52 -8.30
C ARG A 224 10.71 12.89 -7.09
N PRO A 225 11.14 14.16 -6.94
CA PRO A 225 11.90 14.56 -5.77
C PRO A 225 11.02 14.36 -4.54
N GLN A 226 11.24 13.26 -3.84
CA GLN A 226 10.84 13.12 -2.45
C GLN A 226 11.48 14.31 -1.71
N PRO A 227 10.79 15.05 -0.83
CA PRO A 227 11.48 15.99 0.06
C PRO A 227 12.65 15.22 0.69
N ARG A 228 13.88 15.63 0.35
CA ARG A 228 15.07 14.76 0.29
C ARG A 228 15.15 13.75 1.45
N SER A 229 14.66 12.54 1.19
CA SER A 229 15.09 11.31 1.83
C SER A 229 15.95 10.58 0.81
N SER A 230 17.20 11.00 0.71
CA SER A 230 18.22 10.26 -0.03
C SER A 230 19.42 10.12 0.88
N THR A 231 19.36 9.09 1.73
CA THR A 231 20.53 8.29 2.02
C THR A 231 20.04 6.86 2.16
N PHE A 232 20.52 6.04 1.22
CA PHE A 232 20.39 4.60 1.14
C PHE A 232 20.37 3.97 2.54
N MET A 233 19.20 3.49 2.96
CA MET A 233 19.12 2.65 4.14
C MET A 233 19.77 1.31 3.84
N PRO A 234 20.42 0.64 4.81
CA PRO A 234 20.78 -0.74 4.63
C PRO A 234 19.46 -1.52 4.56
N SER A 235 18.97 -1.71 3.33
CA SER A 235 17.99 -2.73 3.02
C SER A 235 18.59 -4.03 3.55
N ILE A 236 17.87 -4.75 4.42
CA ILE A 236 18.15 -6.17 4.63
C ILE A 236 18.29 -6.75 3.23
N ASP A 237 19.43 -7.40 2.94
CA ASP A 237 19.74 -7.95 1.61
C ASP A 237 18.45 -8.57 1.04
N PRO A 238 17.92 -8.03 -0.08
CA PRO A 238 16.68 -8.51 -0.68
C PRO A 238 16.70 -10.03 -0.91
N ALA A 239 17.88 -10.63 -1.11
CA ALA A 239 18.05 -12.07 -1.21
C ALA A 239 17.74 -12.82 0.10
N VAL A 240 18.02 -12.23 1.26
CA VAL A 240 17.71 -12.80 2.58
C VAL A 240 16.21 -12.77 2.84
N VAL A 241 15.54 -11.63 2.56
CA VAL A 241 14.08 -11.51 2.69
C VAL A 241 13.36 -12.43 1.70
N SER A 242 13.84 -12.51 0.45
CA SER A 242 13.31 -13.40 -0.58
C SER A 242 13.38 -14.87 -0.16
N LYS A 243 14.57 -15.33 0.27
CA LYS A 243 14.75 -16.72 0.75
C LYS A 243 13.91 -17.05 1.98
N LEU A 244 13.73 -16.10 2.88
CA LEU A 244 12.88 -16.31 4.05
C LEU A 244 11.40 -16.41 3.67
N ASN A 245 10.94 -15.56 2.75
CA ASN A 245 9.57 -15.63 2.23
C ASN A 245 9.32 -16.94 1.47
N GLU A 246 10.29 -17.42 0.68
CA GLU A 246 10.22 -18.74 0.03
C GLU A 246 10.11 -19.88 1.04
N ARG A 247 10.89 -19.83 2.14
CA ARG A 247 10.81 -20.81 3.24
C ARG A 247 9.46 -20.79 3.95
N ILE A 248 8.91 -19.60 4.21
CA ILE A 248 7.58 -19.44 4.81
C ILE A 248 6.50 -20.01 3.89
N LEU A 249 6.59 -19.71 2.59
CA LEU A 249 5.65 -20.23 1.60
C LEU A 249 5.72 -21.75 1.51
N ALA A 250 6.92 -22.33 1.45
CA ALA A 250 7.11 -23.77 1.45
C ALA A 250 6.53 -24.43 2.72
N ALA A 251 6.74 -23.82 3.89
CA ALA A 251 6.18 -24.29 5.15
C ALA A 251 4.65 -24.21 5.19
N GLU A 252 4.06 -23.12 4.65
CA GLU A 252 2.62 -22.97 4.55
C GLU A 252 2.00 -24.01 3.60
N GLN A 253 2.63 -24.27 2.46
CA GLN A 253 2.22 -25.35 1.55
C GLN A 253 2.28 -26.72 2.23
N GLN A 254 3.36 -27.02 2.95
CA GLN A 254 3.50 -28.27 3.70
C GLN A 254 2.43 -28.40 4.80
N ARG A 255 2.12 -27.32 5.51
CA ARG A 255 1.03 -27.29 6.49
C ARG A 255 -0.31 -27.55 5.83
N ASN A 256 -0.59 -26.95 4.69
CA ASN A 256 -1.85 -27.14 3.98
C ASN A 256 -2.03 -28.59 3.51
N ILE A 257 -0.97 -29.20 2.95
CA ILE A 257 -0.97 -30.62 2.59
C ILE A 257 -1.19 -31.51 3.81
N ALA A 258 -0.47 -31.25 4.91
CA ALA A 258 -0.61 -32.02 6.14
C ALA A 258 -2.02 -31.91 6.75
N ASN A 259 -2.60 -30.72 6.75
CA ASN A 259 -3.98 -30.49 7.19
C ASN A 259 -5.00 -31.22 6.32
N GLN A 260 -4.82 -31.22 4.99
CA GLN A 260 -5.71 -31.91 4.09
C GLN A 260 -5.66 -33.42 4.29
N ASN A 261 -4.46 -34.00 4.38
CA ASN A 261 -4.26 -35.41 4.70
C ASN A 261 -4.88 -35.78 6.06
N ALA A 262 -4.68 -34.93 7.09
CA ALA A 262 -5.30 -35.15 8.40
C ALA A 262 -6.84 -35.17 8.32
N LYS A 263 -7.45 -34.24 7.56
CA LYS A 263 -8.90 -34.21 7.36
C LYS A 263 -9.41 -35.49 6.69
N GLU A 264 -8.76 -35.94 5.63
CA GLU A 264 -9.14 -37.16 4.90
C GLU A 264 -9.03 -38.40 5.80
N LYS A 265 -7.96 -38.52 6.60
CA LYS A 265 -7.78 -39.62 7.54
C LYS A 265 -8.78 -39.60 8.69
N ILE A 266 -9.10 -38.43 9.24
CA ILE A 266 -10.13 -38.28 10.28
C ILE A 266 -11.51 -38.66 9.72
N ALA A 267 -11.84 -38.25 8.50
CA ALA A 267 -13.10 -38.61 7.86
C ALA A 267 -13.20 -40.13 7.64
N ALA A 268 -12.12 -40.76 7.14
CA ALA A 268 -12.05 -42.21 6.96
C ALA A 268 -12.17 -42.97 8.30
N ALA A 269 -11.49 -42.52 9.35
CA ALA A 269 -11.58 -43.10 10.69
C ALA A 269 -13.00 -42.99 11.27
N THR A 270 -13.63 -41.82 11.13
CA THR A 270 -15.02 -41.60 11.56
C THR A 270 -15.99 -42.56 10.87
N LEU A 271 -15.88 -42.70 9.55
CA LEU A 271 -16.73 -43.60 8.78
C LEU A 271 -16.50 -45.07 9.16
N ALA A 272 -15.25 -45.47 9.36
CA ALA A 272 -14.91 -46.82 9.79
C ALA A 272 -15.43 -47.13 11.20
N GLN A 273 -15.37 -46.16 12.11
CA GLN A 273 -15.95 -46.30 13.45
C GLN A 273 -17.47 -46.49 13.39
N GLN A 274 -18.18 -45.67 12.61
CA GLN A 274 -19.63 -45.82 12.41
C GLN A 274 -19.99 -47.19 11.83
N THR A 275 -19.19 -47.65 10.85
CA THR A 275 -19.37 -48.98 10.24
C THR A 275 -19.16 -50.09 11.28
N ALA A 276 -18.13 -49.97 12.12
CA ALA A 276 -17.86 -50.93 13.19
C ALA A 276 -18.98 -50.94 14.24
N GLU A 277 -19.52 -49.77 14.62
CA GLU A 277 -20.65 -49.65 15.54
C GLU A 277 -21.91 -50.33 14.98
N GLN A 278 -22.21 -50.11 13.70
CA GLN A 278 -23.32 -50.80 13.02
C GLN A 278 -23.11 -52.32 13.00
N LYS A 279 -21.91 -52.80 12.66
CA LYS A 279 -21.61 -54.24 12.62
C LYS A 279 -21.73 -54.90 14.00
N VAL A 280 -21.41 -54.17 15.06
CA VAL A 280 -21.60 -54.65 16.44
C VAL A 280 -23.08 -54.79 16.78
N GLN A 281 -23.91 -53.85 16.36
CA GLN A 281 -25.36 -53.95 16.54
C GLN A 281 -25.93 -55.16 15.79
N GLU A 282 -25.55 -55.34 14.52
CA GLU A 282 -25.94 -56.51 13.72
C GLU A 282 -25.52 -57.83 14.39
N ALA A 283 -24.31 -57.90 14.95
CA ALA A 283 -23.84 -59.08 15.68
C ALA A 283 -24.58 -59.32 17.00
N GLU A 284 -24.96 -58.26 17.72
CA GLU A 284 -25.76 -58.37 18.95
C GLU A 284 -27.19 -58.85 18.67
N GLU A 285 -27.82 -58.34 17.62
CA GLU A 285 -29.12 -58.81 17.14
C GLU A 285 -29.07 -60.28 16.72
N ALA A 286 -28.05 -60.69 15.96
CA ALA A 286 -27.85 -62.08 15.56
C ALA A 286 -27.62 -63.00 16.78
N ARG A 287 -26.87 -62.54 17.79
CA ARG A 287 -26.67 -63.29 19.04
C ARG A 287 -28.00 -63.48 19.79
N LEU A 288 -28.79 -62.43 19.94
CA LEU A 288 -30.09 -62.51 20.63
C LEU A 288 -31.06 -63.45 19.89
N ALA A 289 -31.07 -63.42 18.55
CA ALA A 289 -31.85 -64.35 17.74
C ALA A 289 -31.39 -65.81 17.95
N ALA A 290 -30.07 -66.05 17.98
CA ALA A 290 -29.53 -67.38 18.25
C ALA A 290 -29.83 -67.88 19.67
N GLU A 291 -29.80 -66.99 20.67
CA GLU A 291 -30.20 -67.31 22.06
C GLU A 291 -31.69 -67.70 22.13
N GLN A 292 -32.55 -67.00 21.39
CA GLN A 292 -33.98 -67.33 21.32
C GLN A 292 -34.21 -68.70 20.67
N GLU A 293 -33.63 -68.95 19.49
CA GLU A 293 -33.77 -70.24 18.80
C GLU A 293 -33.23 -71.39 19.66
N ALA A 294 -32.14 -71.16 20.41
CA ALA A 294 -31.60 -72.15 21.33
C ALA A 294 -32.54 -72.47 22.51
N GLU A 295 -33.26 -71.49 23.05
CA GLU A 295 -34.27 -71.74 24.09
C GLU A 295 -35.49 -72.47 23.53
N GLU A 296 -35.97 -72.07 22.34
CA GLU A 296 -37.06 -72.78 21.65
C GLU A 296 -36.69 -74.25 21.35
N ALA A 297 -35.44 -74.50 20.94
CA ALA A 297 -34.94 -75.86 20.72
C ALA A 297 -34.88 -76.69 22.01
N LYS A 298 -34.43 -76.10 23.13
CA LYS A 298 -34.43 -76.77 24.44
C LYS A 298 -35.85 -77.11 24.91
N GLU A 299 -36.80 -76.22 24.70
CA GLU A 299 -38.20 -76.45 25.05
C GLU A 299 -38.78 -77.60 24.21
N ALA A 300 -38.60 -77.56 22.89
CA ALA A 300 -39.04 -78.63 21.99
C ALA A 300 -38.42 -79.99 22.35
N GLN A 301 -37.16 -80.02 22.77
CA GLN A 301 -36.49 -81.23 23.23
C GLN A 301 -37.09 -81.77 24.54
N ARG A 302 -37.39 -80.90 25.52
CA ARG A 302 -38.04 -81.30 26.77
C ARG A 302 -39.42 -81.91 26.52
N GLU A 303 -40.24 -81.27 25.67
CA GLU A 303 -41.55 -81.81 25.30
C GLU A 303 -41.44 -83.18 24.61
N ALA A 304 -40.44 -83.37 23.76
CA ALA A 304 -40.20 -84.65 23.10
C ALA A 304 -39.76 -85.75 24.09
N GLU A 305 -38.95 -85.42 25.10
CA GLU A 305 -38.53 -86.34 26.17
C GLU A 305 -39.70 -86.73 27.09
N GLU A 306 -40.54 -85.78 27.50
CA GLU A 306 -41.73 -86.05 28.34
C GLU A 306 -42.71 -87.01 27.66
N LEU A 307 -42.92 -86.87 26.35
CA LEU A 307 -43.77 -87.77 25.56
C LEU A 307 -43.17 -89.18 25.41
N LYS A 308 -41.85 -89.28 25.42
CA LYS A 308 -41.13 -90.55 25.34
C LYS A 308 -41.24 -91.35 26.64
N ASP A 309 -41.29 -90.68 27.78
CA ASP A 309 -41.50 -91.30 29.10
C ASP A 309 -42.97 -91.67 29.36
N ALA A 310 -43.93 -90.94 28.76
CA ALA A 310 -45.36 -91.19 28.90
C ALA A 310 -45.91 -92.30 27.98
N SER A 311 -45.23 -92.61 26.87
CA SER A 311 -45.65 -93.58 25.86
C SER A 311 -44.79 -94.84 25.93
N LEU A 312 -45.39 -96.03 26.05
CA LEU A 312 -44.73 -97.26 25.58
C LEU A 312 -44.28 -96.97 24.13
N GLN A 313 -42.98 -97.12 23.89
CA GLN A 313 -42.27 -96.68 22.68
C GLN A 313 -43.06 -97.01 21.41
N GLU A 314 -43.15 -96.07 20.45
CA GLU A 314 -43.73 -96.19 19.07
C GLU A 314 -45.10 -95.55 18.77
N SER A 315 -45.53 -94.48 19.45
CA SER A 315 -46.65 -93.68 18.92
C SER A 315 -46.17 -92.70 17.84
N ALA A 316 -46.92 -92.57 16.73
CA ALA A 316 -46.60 -91.63 15.64
C ALA A 316 -46.41 -90.18 16.12
N ALA A 317 -47.14 -89.79 17.18
CA ALA A 317 -47.03 -88.47 17.80
C ALA A 317 -45.66 -88.23 18.46
N ALA A 318 -45.08 -89.26 19.10
CA ALA A 318 -43.75 -89.15 19.69
C ALA A 318 -42.66 -89.02 18.60
N GLN A 319 -42.82 -89.71 17.47
CA GLN A 319 -41.91 -89.58 16.32
C GLN A 319 -41.99 -88.19 15.67
N GLU A 320 -43.20 -87.64 15.52
CA GLU A 320 -43.40 -86.30 14.94
C GLU A 320 -42.83 -85.19 15.83
N ARG A 321 -43.02 -85.27 17.15
CA ARG A 321 -42.44 -84.33 18.12
C ARG A 321 -40.91 -84.43 18.19
N ALA A 322 -40.36 -85.64 18.14
CA ALA A 322 -38.90 -85.82 18.04
C ALA A 322 -38.32 -85.21 16.76
N ALA A 323 -39.00 -85.37 15.61
CA ALA A 323 -38.59 -84.73 14.36
C ALA A 323 -38.73 -83.20 14.39
N ALA A 324 -39.74 -82.66 15.09
CA ALA A 324 -39.88 -81.23 15.31
C ALA A 324 -38.76 -80.67 16.19
N ALA A 325 -38.42 -81.35 17.30
CA ALA A 325 -37.30 -80.97 18.16
C ALA A 325 -35.95 -80.99 17.41
N GLN A 326 -35.74 -81.99 16.54
CA GLN A 326 -34.53 -82.06 15.72
C GLN A 326 -34.44 -80.89 14.72
N ARG A 327 -35.53 -80.53 14.04
CA ARG A 327 -35.58 -79.35 13.16
C ARG A 327 -35.26 -78.06 13.91
N LYS A 328 -35.82 -77.89 15.11
CA LYS A 328 -35.53 -76.74 15.96
C LYS A 328 -34.06 -76.70 16.42
N ALA A 329 -33.47 -77.85 16.71
CA ALA A 329 -32.04 -77.92 17.01
C ALA A 329 -31.15 -77.55 15.80
N GLU A 330 -31.54 -77.94 14.58
CA GLU A 330 -30.86 -77.54 13.34
C GLU A 330 -31.00 -76.03 13.07
N GLU A 331 -32.19 -75.45 13.28
CA GLU A 331 -32.44 -74.01 13.18
C GLU A 331 -31.59 -73.22 14.20
N ALA A 332 -31.50 -73.70 15.44
CA ALA A 332 -30.67 -73.09 16.49
C ALA A 332 -29.17 -73.16 16.16
N GLU A 333 -28.69 -74.27 15.60
CA GLU A 333 -27.30 -74.39 15.17
C GLU A 333 -26.97 -73.41 14.03
N GLN A 334 -27.87 -73.30 13.03
CA GLN A 334 -27.71 -72.34 11.93
C GLN A 334 -27.73 -70.88 12.41
N ALA A 335 -28.59 -70.57 13.39
CA ALA A 335 -28.63 -69.25 14.02
C ALA A 335 -27.32 -68.97 14.78
N ARG A 336 -26.76 -69.96 15.48
CA ARG A 336 -25.46 -69.83 16.17
C ARG A 336 -24.33 -69.57 15.17
N GLU A 337 -24.25 -70.32 14.08
CA GLU A 337 -23.25 -70.09 13.02
C GLU A 337 -23.36 -68.69 12.41
N THR A 338 -24.59 -68.21 12.20
CA THR A 338 -24.85 -66.86 11.70
C THR A 338 -24.38 -65.79 12.70
N ALA A 339 -24.66 -65.98 13.99
CA ALA A 339 -24.21 -65.07 15.05
C ALA A 339 -22.67 -65.07 15.18
N GLU A 340 -22.02 -66.22 15.08
CA GLU A 340 -20.56 -66.34 15.08
C GLU A 340 -19.93 -65.64 13.87
N ALA A 341 -20.52 -65.76 12.68
CA ALA A 341 -20.08 -65.05 11.49
C ALA A 341 -20.21 -63.53 11.64
N ALA A 342 -21.36 -63.05 12.11
CA ALA A 342 -21.59 -61.63 12.37
C ALA A 342 -20.61 -61.06 13.43
N ALA A 343 -20.31 -61.84 14.47
CA ALA A 343 -19.33 -61.45 15.49
C ALA A 343 -17.91 -61.31 14.91
N ARG A 344 -17.51 -62.18 13.98
CA ARG A 344 -16.23 -62.07 13.27
C ARG A 344 -16.17 -60.82 12.40
N GLU A 345 -17.22 -60.55 11.62
CA GLU A 345 -17.30 -59.32 10.81
C GLU A 345 -17.22 -58.05 11.68
N ALA A 346 -17.90 -58.04 12.83
CA ALA A 346 -17.83 -56.93 13.78
C ALA A 346 -16.43 -56.75 14.35
N GLN A 347 -15.71 -57.84 14.65
CA GLN A 347 -14.33 -57.80 15.11
C GLN A 347 -13.37 -57.28 14.03
N ASP A 348 -13.53 -57.70 12.79
CA ASP A 348 -12.73 -57.23 11.66
C ASP A 348 -12.97 -55.73 11.41
N ALA A 349 -14.23 -55.29 11.43
CA ALA A 349 -14.58 -53.88 11.30
C ALA A 349 -13.99 -53.02 12.43
N ARG A 350 -14.02 -53.49 13.67
CA ARG A 350 -13.36 -52.82 14.81
C ARG A 350 -11.86 -52.70 14.62
N THR A 351 -11.21 -53.75 14.12
CA THR A 351 -9.77 -53.76 13.86
C THR A 351 -9.39 -52.71 12.80
N VAL A 352 -10.15 -52.65 11.71
CA VAL A 352 -9.99 -51.62 10.66
C VAL A 352 -10.19 -50.22 11.23
N ALA A 353 -11.24 -50.01 12.02
CA ALA A 353 -11.51 -48.71 12.66
C ALA A 353 -10.37 -48.27 13.58
N GLN A 354 -9.83 -49.19 14.41
CA GLN A 354 -8.69 -48.89 15.28
C GLN A 354 -7.42 -48.54 14.49
N GLN A 355 -7.14 -49.25 13.39
CA GLN A 355 -6.01 -48.94 12.53
C GLN A 355 -6.16 -47.53 11.92
N LEU A 356 -7.32 -47.22 11.33
CA LEU A 356 -7.56 -45.90 10.73
C LEU A 356 -7.56 -44.77 11.77
N GLN A 357 -8.02 -45.03 12.99
CA GLN A 357 -7.92 -44.07 14.10
C GLN A 357 -6.45 -43.75 14.44
N SER A 358 -5.58 -44.77 14.45
CA SER A 358 -4.15 -44.57 14.71
C SER A 358 -3.47 -43.77 13.59
N GLU A 359 -3.86 -44.01 12.33
CA GLU A 359 -3.39 -43.22 11.18
C GLU A 359 -3.86 -41.76 11.25
N ALA A 360 -5.11 -41.53 11.68
CA ALA A 360 -5.66 -40.19 11.85
C ALA A 360 -4.92 -39.39 12.92
N GLU A 361 -4.61 -39.99 14.08
CA GLU A 361 -3.83 -39.31 15.13
C GLU A 361 -2.39 -39.04 14.70
N SER A 362 -1.77 -39.96 13.95
CA SER A 362 -0.45 -39.73 13.34
C SER A 362 -0.48 -38.55 12.36
N ALA A 363 -1.49 -38.49 11.49
CA ALA A 363 -1.65 -37.40 10.53
C ALA A 363 -1.91 -36.05 11.21
N LYS A 364 -2.72 -36.03 12.27
CA LYS A 364 -2.97 -34.84 13.10
C LYS A 364 -1.70 -34.34 13.78
N THR A 365 -0.88 -35.25 14.31
CA THR A 365 0.42 -34.89 14.90
C THR A 365 1.33 -34.21 13.87
N LYS A 366 1.46 -34.80 12.67
CA LYS A 366 2.22 -34.18 11.58
C LYS A 366 1.68 -32.80 11.18
N ALA A 367 0.37 -32.63 11.14
CA ALA A 367 -0.24 -31.33 10.85
C ALA A 367 0.10 -30.27 11.91
N GLN A 368 0.12 -30.65 13.19
CA GLN A 368 0.53 -29.76 14.29
C GLN A 368 2.03 -29.41 14.22
N GLU A 369 2.88 -30.36 13.87
CA GLU A 369 4.31 -30.12 13.67
C GLU A 369 4.56 -29.14 12.52
N SER A 370 3.89 -29.30 11.38
CA SER A 370 3.97 -28.36 10.27
C SER A 370 3.50 -26.96 10.64
N LEU A 371 2.44 -26.85 11.46
CA LEU A 371 1.99 -25.54 11.97
C LEU A 371 3.05 -24.88 12.85
N LYS A 372 3.66 -25.63 13.77
CA LYS A 372 4.74 -25.12 14.63
C LYS A 372 5.94 -24.66 13.82
N ALA A 373 6.31 -25.42 12.77
CA ALA A 373 7.40 -25.05 11.87
C ALA A 373 7.12 -23.74 11.12
N GLU A 374 5.90 -23.55 10.59
CA GLU A 374 5.49 -22.30 9.96
C GLU A 374 5.54 -21.12 10.95
N GLN A 375 5.00 -21.30 12.15
CA GLN A 375 5.00 -20.26 13.19
C GLN A 375 6.42 -19.86 13.60
N ALA A 376 7.35 -20.82 13.72
CA ALA A 376 8.75 -20.54 14.03
C ALA A 376 9.40 -19.66 12.94
N LEU A 377 9.15 -19.96 11.66
CA LEU A 377 9.66 -19.15 10.54
C LEU A 377 9.05 -17.74 10.51
N ARG A 378 7.76 -17.60 10.81
CA ARG A 378 7.11 -16.29 10.91
C ARG A 378 7.68 -15.46 12.06
N ALA A 379 7.93 -16.07 13.21
CA ALA A 379 8.57 -15.41 14.35
C ALA A 379 10.02 -14.99 14.03
N GLU A 380 10.77 -15.80 13.27
CA GLU A 380 12.10 -15.43 12.76
C GLU A 380 12.02 -14.19 11.84
N ALA A 381 11.03 -14.15 10.94
CA ALA A 381 10.80 -13.01 10.06
C ALA A 381 10.40 -11.73 10.81
N GLU A 382 9.58 -11.83 11.85
CA GLU A 382 9.22 -10.68 12.69
C GLU A 382 10.43 -10.10 13.42
N LYS A 383 11.31 -10.96 13.96
CA LYS A 383 12.56 -10.51 14.59
C LYS A 383 13.46 -9.77 13.61
N LEU A 384 13.62 -10.30 12.39
CA LEU A 384 14.41 -9.65 11.35
C LEU A 384 13.82 -8.31 10.93
N ARG A 385 12.49 -8.21 10.81
CA ARG A 385 11.81 -6.94 10.52
C ARG A 385 12.01 -5.92 11.64
N ALA A 386 11.88 -6.34 12.90
CA ALA A 386 12.11 -5.46 14.06
C ALA A 386 13.54 -4.90 14.05
N ALA A 387 14.54 -5.76 13.81
CA ALA A 387 15.94 -5.33 13.69
C ALA A 387 16.15 -4.35 12.51
N ALA A 388 15.43 -4.53 11.40
CA ALA A 388 15.46 -3.60 10.27
C ALA A 388 14.94 -2.20 10.63
N VAL A 389 13.85 -2.15 11.41
CA VAL A 389 13.24 -0.88 11.86
C VAL A 389 14.20 -0.14 12.78
N GLU A 390 14.79 -0.83 13.75
CA GLU A 390 15.78 -0.23 14.66
C GLU A 390 17.01 0.30 13.90
N ALA A 391 17.51 -0.46 12.92
CA ALA A 391 18.60 -0.02 12.07
C ALA A 391 18.23 1.23 11.24
N LYS A 392 16.98 1.30 10.75
CA LYS A 392 16.43 2.44 10.03
C LYS A 392 16.37 3.69 10.92
N GLU A 393 15.80 3.59 12.12
CA GLU A 393 15.72 4.71 13.08
C GLU A 393 17.11 5.26 13.44
N GLY A 394 18.08 4.36 13.65
CA GLY A 394 19.48 4.74 13.89
C GLY A 394 20.08 5.53 12.73
N LEU A 395 19.78 5.15 11.49
CA LEU A 395 20.30 5.84 10.31
C LEU A 395 19.60 7.19 10.05
N GLU A 396 18.29 7.28 10.28
CA GLU A 396 17.54 8.55 10.19
C GLU A 396 18.10 9.58 11.17
N THR A 397 18.46 9.13 12.38
CA THR A 397 19.13 9.97 13.37
C THR A 397 20.46 10.52 12.85
N GLN A 398 21.29 9.67 12.21
CA GLN A 398 22.55 10.09 11.60
C GLN A 398 22.34 11.07 10.43
N LEU A 399 21.33 10.83 9.60
CA LEU A 399 21.00 11.68 8.46
C LEU A 399 20.56 13.08 8.92
N ASN A 400 19.71 13.16 9.96
CA ASN A 400 19.29 14.43 10.53
C ASN A 400 20.47 15.23 11.08
N GLN A 401 21.44 14.55 11.70
CA GLN A 401 22.66 15.18 12.16
C GLN A 401 23.50 15.75 11.00
N GLN A 402 23.68 15.01 9.91
CA GLN A 402 24.38 15.51 8.71
C GLN A 402 23.65 16.69 8.04
N ARG A 403 22.31 16.66 8.02
CA ARG A 403 21.51 17.75 7.48
C ARG A 403 21.73 19.04 8.25
N SER A 404 21.69 18.96 9.58
CA SER A 404 21.95 20.11 10.45
C SER A 404 23.35 20.71 10.20
N GLN A 405 24.37 19.86 10.05
CA GLN A 405 25.73 20.30 9.73
C GLN A 405 25.82 20.99 8.35
N THR A 406 25.09 20.48 7.37
CA THR A 406 25.06 21.05 6.01
C THR A 406 24.36 22.41 5.99
N GLU A 407 23.25 22.56 6.73
CA GLU A 407 22.54 23.82 6.87
C GLU A 407 23.42 24.88 7.55
N ASP A 408 24.19 24.49 8.58
CA ASP A 408 25.19 25.36 9.20
C ASP A 408 26.29 25.79 8.24
N ALA A 409 26.78 24.88 7.39
CA ALA A 409 27.79 25.20 6.38
C ALA A 409 27.26 26.17 5.32
N ASN A 410 26.02 25.98 4.86
CA ASN A 410 25.38 26.89 3.90
C ASN A 410 25.16 28.28 4.49
N ARG A 411 24.71 28.37 5.75
CA ARG A 411 24.59 29.67 6.44
C ARG A 411 25.92 30.43 6.49
N LYS A 412 27.04 29.73 6.72
CA LYS A 412 28.38 30.33 6.70
C LYS A 412 28.77 30.79 5.29
N LEU A 413 28.43 30.03 4.26
CA LEU A 413 28.70 30.39 2.87
C LEU A 413 27.92 31.66 2.44
N ASP A 414 26.65 31.77 2.84
CA ASP A 414 25.81 32.94 2.56
C ASP A 414 26.37 34.21 3.23
N ALA A 415 26.85 34.07 4.47
CA ALA A 415 27.51 35.16 5.20
C ALA A 415 28.77 35.64 4.45
N LEU A 416 29.65 34.72 4.04
CA LEU A 416 30.86 35.04 3.29
C LEU A 416 30.56 35.69 1.92
N THR A 417 29.50 35.26 1.25
CA THR A 417 29.08 35.82 -0.04
C THR A 417 28.56 37.26 0.12
N THR A 418 27.83 37.52 1.21
CA THR A 418 27.34 38.87 1.57
C THR A 418 28.50 39.81 1.90
N ASP A 419 29.50 39.32 2.65
CA ASP A 419 30.70 40.07 2.97
C ASP A 419 31.49 40.43 1.70
N LYS A 420 31.67 39.48 0.79
CA LYS A 420 32.33 39.72 -0.51
C LYS A 420 31.61 40.80 -1.32
N ALA A 421 30.28 40.71 -1.46
CA ALA A 421 29.50 41.71 -2.19
C ALA A 421 29.64 43.13 -1.59
N THR A 422 29.77 43.21 -0.26
CA THR A 422 30.02 44.46 0.45
C THR A 422 31.40 45.03 0.13
N VAL A 423 32.44 44.18 0.14
CA VAL A 423 33.81 44.57 -0.22
C VAL A 423 33.90 45.02 -1.67
N ASP A 424 33.29 44.29 -2.61
CA ASP A 424 33.30 44.63 -4.05
C ASP A 424 32.65 46.01 -4.30
N LYS A 425 31.56 46.32 -3.57
CA LYS A 425 30.92 47.64 -3.62
C LYS A 425 31.85 48.74 -3.11
N GLN A 426 32.49 48.54 -1.96
CA GLN A 426 33.44 49.51 -1.39
C GLN A 426 34.62 49.77 -2.35
N LEU A 427 35.15 48.72 -2.96
CA LEU A 427 36.26 48.82 -3.92
C LEU A 427 35.86 49.63 -5.16
N THR A 428 34.63 49.40 -5.65
CA THR A 428 34.07 50.14 -6.80
C THR A 428 33.90 51.62 -6.47
N GLU A 429 33.34 51.94 -5.31
CA GLU A 429 33.18 53.32 -4.84
C GLU A 429 34.54 54.02 -4.65
N GLU A 430 35.53 53.34 -4.11
CA GLU A 430 36.89 53.88 -3.97
C GLU A 430 37.53 54.15 -5.35
N HIS A 431 37.39 53.23 -6.30
CA HIS A 431 37.91 53.41 -7.66
C HIS A 431 37.29 54.64 -8.34
N GLN A 432 35.98 54.84 -8.23
CA GLN A 432 35.29 56.02 -8.76
C GLN A 432 35.79 57.32 -8.13
N ARG A 433 36.06 57.32 -6.80
CA ARG A 433 36.64 58.49 -6.12
C ARG A 433 38.04 58.82 -6.64
N ARG A 434 38.87 57.81 -6.90
CA ARG A 434 40.23 58.01 -7.46
C ARG A 434 40.16 58.61 -8.87
N LEU A 435 39.31 58.08 -9.75
CA LEU A 435 39.08 58.61 -11.10
C LEU A 435 38.61 60.07 -11.08
N ALA A 436 37.68 60.42 -10.18
CA ALA A 436 37.21 61.80 -10.03
C ALA A 436 38.34 62.73 -9.57
N ALA A 437 39.16 62.29 -8.61
CA ALA A 437 40.30 63.07 -8.13
C ALA A 437 41.39 63.29 -9.21
N GLU A 438 41.69 62.26 -10.02
CA GLU A 438 42.62 62.37 -11.15
C GLU A 438 42.11 63.34 -12.22
N THR A 439 40.80 63.30 -12.50
CA THR A 439 40.15 64.22 -13.46
C THR A 439 40.26 65.67 -12.98
N GLU A 440 39.98 65.92 -11.71
CA GLU A 440 40.08 67.25 -11.11
C GLU A 440 41.54 67.75 -11.13
N GLN A 441 42.50 66.89 -10.77
CA GLN A 441 43.92 67.23 -10.84
C GLN A 441 44.37 67.59 -12.27
N GLN A 442 43.88 66.86 -13.27
CA GLN A 442 44.19 67.14 -14.67
C GLN A 442 43.58 68.47 -15.13
N LYS A 443 42.36 68.78 -14.69
CA LYS A 443 41.74 70.08 -14.93
C LYS A 443 42.58 71.22 -14.36
N THR A 444 43.01 71.11 -13.11
CA THR A 444 43.89 72.11 -12.48
C THR A 444 45.22 72.27 -13.21
N LYS A 445 45.83 71.16 -13.68
CA LYS A 445 47.05 71.22 -14.50
C LYS A 445 46.83 71.97 -15.82
N ASN A 446 45.70 71.73 -16.47
CA ASN A 446 45.34 72.41 -17.73
C ASN A 446 45.12 73.91 -17.50
N GLU A 447 44.42 74.29 -16.42
CA GLU A 447 44.21 75.69 -16.03
C GLU A 447 45.53 76.40 -15.74
N LEU A 448 46.44 75.78 -14.98
CA LEU A 448 47.77 76.33 -14.71
C LEU A 448 48.61 76.49 -15.98
N ALA A 449 48.52 75.53 -16.91
CA ALA A 449 49.21 75.61 -18.19
C ALA A 449 48.68 76.77 -19.06
N GLN A 450 47.36 77.01 -19.05
CA GLN A 450 46.74 78.16 -19.71
C GLN A 450 47.21 79.47 -19.09
N GLU A 451 47.22 79.58 -17.76
CA GLU A 451 47.68 80.78 -17.06
C GLU A 451 49.15 81.08 -17.36
N LYS A 452 50.01 80.06 -17.38
CA LYS A 452 51.41 80.19 -17.77
C LYS A 452 51.57 80.67 -19.22
N ALA A 453 50.80 80.12 -20.15
CA ALA A 453 50.82 80.54 -21.55
C ALA A 453 50.34 81.99 -21.73
N GLN A 454 49.32 82.41 -20.98
CA GLN A 454 48.86 83.81 -20.96
C GLN A 454 49.94 84.74 -20.42
N ARG A 455 50.62 84.36 -19.34
CA ARG A 455 51.73 85.13 -18.77
C ARG A 455 52.89 85.28 -19.75
N GLU A 456 53.32 84.20 -20.38
CA GLU A 456 54.38 84.24 -21.40
C GLU A 456 54.00 85.13 -22.58
N THR A 457 52.73 85.14 -22.99
CA THR A 457 52.21 86.03 -24.03
C THR A 457 52.25 87.50 -23.60
N ALA A 458 51.80 87.80 -22.37
CA ALA A 458 51.84 89.14 -21.81
C ALA A 458 53.27 89.67 -21.64
N GLU A 459 54.21 88.83 -21.20
CA GLU A 459 55.64 89.17 -21.13
C GLU A 459 56.22 89.47 -22.52
N ARG A 460 55.82 88.72 -23.55
CA ARG A 460 56.22 88.96 -24.94
C ARG A 460 55.69 90.30 -25.47
N GLN A 461 54.41 90.59 -25.24
CA GLN A 461 53.78 91.86 -25.60
C GLN A 461 54.40 93.06 -24.87
N LEU A 462 54.72 92.90 -23.58
CA LEU A 462 55.39 93.93 -22.80
C LEU A 462 56.79 94.22 -23.34
N LYS A 463 57.54 93.17 -23.73
CA LYS A 463 58.86 93.33 -24.33
C LYS A 463 58.80 94.04 -25.68
N GLU A 464 57.87 93.66 -26.56
CA GLU A 464 57.63 94.35 -27.84
C GLU A 464 57.25 95.82 -27.63
N PHE A 465 56.40 96.11 -26.66
CA PHE A 465 56.03 97.49 -26.30
C PHE A 465 57.25 98.31 -25.85
N MET A 466 58.09 97.75 -24.96
CA MET A 466 59.29 98.41 -24.47
C MET A 466 60.34 98.63 -25.58
N ASP A 467 60.52 97.67 -26.47
CA ASP A 467 61.43 97.79 -27.63
C ASP A 467 60.92 98.88 -28.61
N ASN A 468 59.61 98.97 -28.84
CA ASN A 468 59.02 100.05 -29.64
C ASN A 468 59.22 101.44 -29.02
N GLN A 469 59.08 101.57 -27.70
CA GLN A 469 59.36 102.84 -27.00
C GLN A 469 60.84 103.24 -27.09
N ARG A 470 61.75 102.25 -27.06
CA ARG A 470 63.19 102.49 -27.19
C ARG A 470 63.57 103.02 -28.58
N ASN A 471 62.96 102.45 -29.63
CA ASN A 471 63.17 102.87 -31.02
C ASN A 471 62.56 104.23 -31.37
N ASN A 472 61.65 104.76 -30.54
CA ASN A 472 60.98 106.04 -30.77
C ASN A 472 61.58 107.21 -29.97
N SER A 473 62.73 107.02 -29.31
CA SER A 473 63.40 108.04 -28.48
C SER A 473 64.22 109.09 -29.26
N GLY A 474 63.83 109.35 -30.51
CA GLY A 474 64.53 110.21 -31.46
C GLY A 474 63.73 111.38 -32.03
N SER A 475 62.69 111.91 -31.37
CA SER A 475 62.16 113.25 -31.72
C SER A 475 61.09 113.78 -30.75
N SER A 476 61.38 114.94 -30.15
CA SER A 476 60.49 115.94 -29.55
C SER A 476 59.72 115.61 -28.26
N ALA A 477 59.80 116.56 -27.33
CA ALA A 477 59.26 116.53 -25.98
C ALA A 477 57.72 116.66 -25.96
N THR A 478 57.05 115.71 -25.32
CA THR A 478 55.89 115.90 -24.42
C THR A 478 55.69 114.63 -23.56
N SER A 479 55.22 114.81 -22.32
CA SER A 479 55.21 113.85 -21.20
C SER A 479 54.48 112.51 -21.44
N PRO A 480 55.10 111.34 -21.17
CA PRO A 480 54.48 110.02 -21.39
C PRO A 480 53.95 109.30 -20.12
N TRP A 481 53.86 109.97 -18.96
CA TRP A 481 53.49 109.27 -17.71
C TRP A 481 52.02 108.80 -17.63
N LEU A 482 51.12 109.29 -18.49
CA LEU A 482 49.70 108.94 -18.45
C LEU A 482 49.30 107.73 -19.31
N THR A 483 50.12 107.31 -20.27
CA THR A 483 49.81 106.16 -21.15
C THR A 483 50.30 104.83 -20.56
N VAL A 484 51.36 104.86 -19.74
CA VAL A 484 51.93 103.66 -19.09
C VAL A 484 50.99 103.11 -18.00
N VAL A 485 50.25 103.97 -17.30
CA VAL A 485 49.27 103.55 -16.29
C VAL A 485 48.04 102.88 -16.94
N GLY A 486 47.63 103.33 -18.13
CA GLY A 486 46.48 102.74 -18.85
C GLY A 486 46.71 101.29 -19.31
N ILE A 487 47.95 100.93 -19.68
CA ILE A 487 48.29 99.57 -20.12
C ILE A 487 48.52 98.64 -18.92
N VAL A 488 49.09 99.14 -17.82
CA VAL A 488 49.27 98.35 -16.59
C VAL A 488 47.92 98.05 -15.91
N VAL A 489 46.95 98.98 -15.96
CA VAL A 489 45.58 98.73 -15.47
C VAL A 489 44.81 97.76 -16.37
N ALA A 490 45.04 97.76 -17.68
CA ALA A 490 44.43 96.78 -18.59
C ALA A 490 45.03 95.37 -18.45
N LEU A 491 46.33 95.25 -18.16
CA LEU A 491 47.02 93.96 -17.98
C LEU A 491 46.82 93.33 -16.59
N ILE A 492 46.56 94.14 -15.55
CA ILE A 492 46.26 93.65 -14.19
C ILE A 492 44.73 93.53 -13.97
N GLY A 493 43.91 94.34 -14.65
CA GLY A 493 42.47 94.48 -14.37
C GLY A 493 41.52 93.54 -15.13
N GLY A 494 41.96 92.82 -16.16
CA GLY A 494 41.06 92.04 -17.02
C GLY A 494 40.79 90.59 -16.57
N GLY A 495 41.57 90.02 -15.65
CA GLY A 495 41.54 88.57 -15.35
C GLY A 495 40.98 88.15 -14.00
N ILE A 496 40.82 89.06 -13.04
CA ILE A 496 40.56 88.69 -11.63
C ILE A 496 39.10 88.92 -11.20
N GLY A 497 38.26 89.51 -12.05
CA GLY A 497 36.86 89.85 -11.71
C GLY A 497 35.83 88.72 -11.80
N GLY A 498 36.16 87.56 -12.40
CA GLY A 498 35.17 86.50 -12.69
C GLY A 498 35.08 85.37 -11.67
N TRP A 499 36.10 85.18 -10.82
CA TRP A 499 36.21 83.98 -9.98
C TRP A 499 35.76 84.15 -8.52
N LEU A 500 35.44 85.37 -8.07
CA LEU A 500 34.99 85.64 -6.70
C LEU A 500 33.47 85.81 -6.54
N LEU A 501 32.67 85.75 -7.62
CA LEU A 501 31.21 85.85 -7.56
C LEU A 501 30.44 84.54 -7.81
N ASN A 502 31.11 83.44 -8.18
CA ASN A 502 30.46 82.11 -8.31
C ASN A 502 30.63 81.19 -7.08
N ALA A 503 31.42 81.58 -6.07
CA ALA A 503 31.65 80.79 -4.86
C ALA A 503 30.62 81.01 -3.73
N LEU A 504 29.60 81.86 -3.92
CA LEU A 504 28.57 82.15 -2.90
C LEU A 504 27.12 81.90 -3.38
N GLY A 505 26.93 81.20 -4.51
CA GLY A 505 25.59 80.92 -5.07
C GLY A 505 25.02 79.52 -4.80
N ALA A 506 25.80 78.57 -4.27
CA ALA A 506 25.39 77.17 -4.15
C ALA A 506 25.29 76.71 -2.68
N PHE A 507 24.51 77.43 -1.88
CA PHE A 507 23.97 76.91 -0.61
C PHE A 507 22.68 77.67 -0.28
N ARG A 508 21.53 77.15 -0.73
CA ARG A 508 20.26 77.14 0.03
C ARG A 508 19.17 76.34 -0.69
N PHE A 509 18.71 75.30 0.04
CA PHE A 509 17.59 74.37 -0.15
C PHE A 509 17.69 73.30 -1.22
#